data_AF-A0A842JQ35-F1
#
_entry.id   AF-A0A842JQ35-F1
#
_cell.length_a   1.000
_cell.length_b   1.000
_cell.length_c   1.000
_cell.angle_alpha   90.00
_cell.angle_beta   90.00
_cell.angle_gamma   90.00
#
_symmetry.space_group_name_H-M   'P 1'
#
loop_
_entity.id
_entity.type
_entity.pdbx_description
1 polymer ?
#
loop_
_entity_poly.entity_id
_entity_poly.type
_entity_poly.pdbx_seq_one_letter_code
_entity_poly.pdbx_strand_id
1 'polypeptide(L)'
;MLNLSVLLEDSARRFPDRVALVLGDQRMTYAELDAQSNRVANLLVSAGIEPGDKIALSCPNIPQFPVVYYGILKAGAVVVPLNVLLKDREIAYHLDDSDAKAYFCYQGTPELPIGEYGLSGFAQSPRCRALFRITTDPAAPAMIDGVGTLADALARHDGHFDAVVREPGDTAVILYTSGTTGKPKGAELTHANMALNALTANRLFDSTPATHDRYLVTLPLFHSFGQTVTLNAGISVGATLVLLPRFEARAALDLIEREDITVFAGVPTMYWGLLGALDEHPVDIDRIARNMRRAISGGAALPVEILTRFADRFGVQILEGYGLSETSPLATFSDPALEPRPGSIGVPVWGIQARLVDKEWNTVTGTDRIGEIALCGHNIMKGYYNRPEATAEVLRDGWFRTGDLARVDEDGFYYIVDRAKDLIVRGGFNVYPREIEDVLIGHDAVSLAAVVGVPDDSHGEEVKAYVILEAGARVTADELIAWSKQQMASYKYPRTVEFVDSLPMTATGKILKRELGRTPAAL
;
A
#
# COMPACT_ATOMS: atom_id res chain seq x y z
N MET A 1 27.33 -7.83 1.01
CA MET A 1 26.59 -8.11 2.26
C MET A 1 25.59 -6.99 2.61
N LEU A 2 24.29 -7.24 2.43
CA LEU A 2 23.18 -6.39 2.90
C LEU A 2 21.97 -7.29 3.15
N ASN A 3 21.63 -7.51 4.43
CA ASN A 3 20.34 -8.07 4.83
C ASN A 3 19.43 -6.93 5.30
N LEU A 4 18.16 -6.94 4.91
CA LEU A 4 17.20 -5.87 5.23
C LEU A 4 16.88 -5.83 6.73
N SER A 5 17.10 -6.93 7.45
CA SER A 5 17.00 -6.97 8.91
C SER A 5 17.92 -5.97 9.62
N VAL A 6 18.98 -5.51 8.95
CA VAL A 6 19.93 -4.53 9.47
C VAL A 6 19.25 -3.23 9.94
N LEU A 7 18.11 -2.87 9.34
CA LEU A 7 17.33 -1.69 9.76
C LEU A 7 16.82 -1.83 11.20
N LEU A 8 16.31 -3.02 11.55
CA LEU A 8 15.89 -3.33 12.92
C LEU A 8 17.10 -3.46 13.84
N GLU A 9 18.13 -4.19 13.41
CA GLU A 9 19.32 -4.47 14.22
C GLU A 9 20.06 -3.17 14.60
N ASP A 10 20.17 -2.20 13.68
CA ASP A 10 20.77 -0.90 13.98
C ASP A 10 19.96 -0.11 15.02
N SER A 11 18.65 -0.04 14.84
CA SER A 11 17.77 0.68 15.76
C SER A 11 17.68 0.00 17.13
N ALA A 12 17.66 -1.33 17.21
CA ALA A 12 17.72 -2.06 18.48
C ALA A 12 19.04 -1.87 19.21
N ARG A 13 20.16 -1.80 18.49
CA ARG A 13 21.46 -1.49 19.10
C ARG A 13 21.57 -0.04 19.57
N ARG A 14 20.99 0.92 18.84
CA ARG A 14 21.10 2.35 19.15
C ARG A 14 20.06 2.86 20.14
N PHE A 15 18.87 2.28 20.12
CA PHE A 15 17.69 2.74 20.87
C PHE A 15 16.95 1.58 21.56
N PRO A 16 17.64 0.71 22.31
CA PRO A 16 17.06 -0.53 22.83
C PRO A 16 15.78 -0.31 23.65
N ASP A 17 15.77 0.70 24.53
CA ASP A 17 14.67 0.99 25.45
C ASP A 17 13.57 1.88 24.81
N ARG A 18 13.78 2.35 23.58
CA ARG A 18 12.80 3.18 22.89
C ARG A 18 11.63 2.30 22.45
N VAL A 19 10.41 2.81 22.60
CA VAL A 19 9.20 2.13 22.09
C VAL A 19 9.26 2.05 20.57
N ALA A 20 9.28 0.82 20.03
CA ALA A 20 9.22 0.54 18.61
C ALA A 20 7.77 0.43 18.13
N LEU A 21 6.93 -0.33 18.83
CA LEU A 21 5.56 -0.64 18.41
C LEU A 21 4.55 -0.30 19.51
N VAL A 22 3.41 0.22 19.08
CA VAL A 22 2.26 0.55 19.93
C VAL A 22 1.00 -0.07 19.36
N LEU A 23 0.22 -0.78 20.17
CA LEU A 23 -1.13 -1.23 19.84
C LEU A 23 -2.02 -1.14 21.08
N GLY A 24 -3.02 -0.25 21.06
CA GLY A 24 -3.81 0.05 22.26
C GLY A 24 -2.91 0.52 23.40
N ASP A 25 -2.93 -0.18 24.53
CA ASP A 25 -2.06 0.08 25.69
C ASP A 25 -0.73 -0.68 25.64
N GLN A 26 -0.59 -1.65 24.72
CA GLN A 26 0.65 -2.40 24.58
C GLN A 26 1.75 -1.51 24.01
N ARG A 27 2.94 -1.56 24.63
CA ARG A 27 4.16 -0.91 24.18
C ARG A 27 5.26 -1.96 24.08
N MET A 28 5.90 -2.08 22.92
CA MET A 28 7.03 -2.97 22.70
C MET A 28 8.24 -2.13 22.31
N THR A 29 9.34 -2.33 23.01
CA THR A 29 10.62 -1.66 22.77
C THR A 29 11.36 -2.25 21.57
N TYR A 30 12.38 -1.54 21.07
CA TYR A 30 13.22 -2.07 20.01
C TYR A 30 14.01 -3.32 20.43
N ALA A 31 14.49 -3.38 21.68
CA ALA A 31 15.16 -4.57 22.20
C ALA A 31 14.23 -5.79 22.24
N GLU A 32 12.98 -5.60 22.66
CA GLU A 32 11.97 -6.67 22.67
C GLU A 32 11.59 -7.10 21.24
N LEU A 33 11.40 -6.16 20.33
CA LEU A 33 11.12 -6.46 18.92
C LEU A 33 12.24 -7.29 18.29
N ASP A 34 13.50 -6.87 18.47
CA ASP A 34 14.65 -7.61 17.95
C ASP A 34 14.74 -9.02 18.56
N ALA A 35 14.58 -9.14 19.88
CA ALA A 35 14.62 -10.43 20.55
C ALA A 35 13.52 -11.38 20.07
N GLN A 36 12.29 -10.89 19.86
CA GLN A 36 11.20 -11.71 19.31
C GLN A 36 11.46 -12.10 17.85
N SER A 37 12.00 -11.19 17.04
CA SER A 37 12.41 -11.52 15.67
C SER A 37 13.54 -12.55 15.62
N ASN A 38 14.50 -12.49 16.56
CA ASN A 38 15.55 -13.49 16.70
C ASN A 38 14.97 -14.87 17.03
N ARG A 39 13.95 -14.95 17.89
CA ARG A 39 13.23 -16.21 18.17
C ARG A 39 12.55 -16.77 16.93
N VAL A 40 11.95 -15.94 16.10
CA VAL A 40 11.36 -16.37 14.82
C VAL A 40 12.44 -16.91 13.89
N ALA A 41 13.61 -16.27 13.82
CA ALA A 41 14.72 -16.75 12.99
C ALA A 41 15.23 -18.12 13.46
N ASN A 42 15.45 -18.28 14.77
CA ASN A 42 15.79 -19.57 15.40
C ASN A 42 14.74 -20.65 15.10
N LEU A 43 13.45 -20.32 15.22
CA LEU A 43 12.35 -21.23 14.90
C LEU A 43 12.42 -21.70 13.45
N LEU A 44 12.59 -20.79 12.49
CA LEU A 44 12.67 -21.12 11.07
C LEU A 44 13.88 -22.02 10.77
N VAL A 45 15.05 -21.71 11.31
CA VAL A 45 16.25 -22.55 11.15
C VAL A 45 16.03 -23.95 11.75
N SER A 46 15.43 -24.04 12.94
CA SER A 46 15.09 -25.32 13.58
C SER A 46 14.10 -26.16 12.76
N ALA A 47 13.22 -25.49 11.99
CA ALA A 47 12.27 -26.11 11.08
C ALA A 47 12.89 -26.49 9.72
N GLY A 48 14.20 -26.29 9.55
CA GLY A 48 14.94 -26.63 8.33
C GLY A 48 14.72 -25.65 7.18
N ILE A 49 14.39 -24.39 7.49
CA ILE A 49 14.34 -23.30 6.50
C ILE A 49 15.76 -22.86 6.17
N GLU A 50 16.05 -22.75 4.88
CA GLU A 50 17.35 -22.33 4.37
C GLU A 50 17.30 -20.90 3.81
N PRO A 51 18.45 -20.18 3.73
CA PRO A 51 18.48 -18.86 3.11
C PRO A 51 17.95 -18.90 1.67
N GLY A 52 17.04 -17.99 1.33
CA GLY A 52 16.34 -17.96 0.03
C GLY A 52 15.04 -18.77 -0.03
N ASP A 53 14.69 -19.57 0.98
CA ASP A 53 13.36 -20.17 1.08
C ASP A 53 12.28 -19.09 1.26
N LYS A 54 11.08 -19.33 0.71
CA LYS A 54 9.96 -18.38 0.78
C LYS A 54 9.08 -18.70 1.97
N ILE A 55 8.70 -17.67 2.73
CA ILE A 55 7.88 -17.81 3.92
C ILE A 55 6.68 -16.88 3.80
N ALA A 56 5.49 -17.47 3.78
CA ALA A 56 4.26 -16.72 3.65
C ALA A 56 3.83 -16.08 4.97
N LEU A 57 3.22 -14.90 4.92
CA LEU A 57 2.74 -14.18 6.10
C LEU A 57 1.37 -13.53 5.85
N SER A 58 0.32 -14.05 6.49
CA SER A 58 -1.02 -13.43 6.53
C SER A 58 -1.27 -12.87 7.92
N CYS A 59 -1.08 -11.56 8.09
CA CYS A 59 -1.21 -10.92 9.39
C CYS A 59 -1.66 -9.46 9.21
N PRO A 60 -2.62 -8.96 10.02
CA PRO A 60 -2.99 -7.55 10.02
C PRO A 60 -1.89 -6.68 10.67
N ASN A 61 -2.13 -5.37 10.81
CA ASN A 61 -1.19 -4.45 11.45
C ASN A 61 -1.19 -4.64 12.97
N ILE A 62 -0.55 -5.71 13.43
CA ILE A 62 -0.33 -6.05 14.84
C ILE A 62 1.16 -6.31 15.09
N PRO A 63 1.65 -6.29 16.35
CA PRO A 63 3.07 -6.42 16.66
C PRO A 63 3.75 -7.66 16.06
N GLN A 64 2.99 -8.74 15.87
CA GLN A 64 3.49 -9.99 15.32
C GLN A 64 3.86 -9.88 13.83
N PHE A 65 3.30 -8.92 13.08
CA PHE A 65 3.72 -8.71 11.69
C PHE A 65 5.20 -8.27 11.61
N PRO A 66 5.64 -7.16 12.23
CA PRO A 66 7.06 -6.80 12.27
C PRO A 66 7.96 -7.90 12.85
N VAL A 67 7.52 -8.56 13.93
CA VAL A 67 8.28 -9.64 14.59
C VAL A 67 8.60 -10.76 13.58
N VAL A 68 7.57 -11.25 12.87
CA VAL A 68 7.73 -12.33 11.89
C VAL A 68 8.46 -11.85 10.64
N TYR A 69 8.15 -10.64 10.14
CA TYR A 69 8.79 -10.03 8.99
C TYR A 69 10.31 -9.97 9.13
N TYR A 70 10.81 -9.37 10.22
CA TYR A 70 12.24 -9.28 10.45
C TYR A 70 12.86 -10.61 10.86
N GLY A 71 12.12 -11.52 11.49
CA GLY A 71 12.59 -12.87 11.79
C GLY A 71 12.85 -13.72 10.55
N ILE A 72 11.97 -13.64 9.55
CA ILE A 72 12.16 -14.27 8.23
C ILE A 72 13.42 -13.71 7.57
N LEU A 73 13.58 -12.38 7.57
CA LEU A 73 14.74 -11.72 6.98
C LEU A 73 16.04 -12.11 7.70
N LYS A 74 16.06 -12.13 9.03
CA LYS A 74 17.23 -12.55 9.83
C LYS A 74 17.66 -13.98 9.52
N ALA A 75 16.72 -14.90 9.29
CA ALA A 75 17.02 -16.26 8.82
C ALA A 75 17.56 -16.33 7.38
N GLY A 76 17.64 -15.19 6.67
CA GLY A 76 18.05 -15.11 5.27
C GLY A 76 16.97 -15.59 4.29
N ALA A 77 15.75 -15.82 4.78
CA ALA A 77 14.61 -16.25 3.99
C ALA A 77 13.87 -15.06 3.37
N VAL A 78 12.97 -15.37 2.43
CA VAL A 78 12.23 -14.39 1.62
C VAL A 78 10.81 -14.25 2.18
N VAL A 79 10.39 -13.01 2.44
CA VAL A 79 9.04 -12.72 2.94
C VAL A 79 8.05 -12.73 1.77
N VAL A 80 6.96 -13.50 1.89
CA VAL A 80 5.82 -13.47 0.96
C VAL A 80 4.57 -13.02 1.71
N PRO A 81 4.40 -11.71 1.92
CA PRO A 81 3.25 -11.23 2.67
C PRO A 81 1.99 -11.35 1.81
N LEU A 82 0.91 -11.84 2.41
CA LEU A 82 -0.35 -12.10 1.74
C LEU A 82 -1.41 -11.11 2.19
N ASN A 83 -2.32 -10.80 1.27
CA ASN A 83 -3.47 -9.96 1.60
C ASN A 83 -4.39 -10.70 2.58
N VAL A 84 -4.72 -10.03 3.68
CA VAL A 84 -5.57 -10.57 4.75
C VAL A 84 -7.00 -10.89 4.31
N LEU A 85 -7.42 -10.38 3.14
CA LEU A 85 -8.73 -10.63 2.55
C LEU A 85 -8.78 -11.87 1.63
N LEU A 86 -7.63 -12.50 1.35
CA LEU A 86 -7.58 -13.67 0.46
C LEU A 86 -8.42 -14.83 1.01
N LYS A 87 -9.09 -15.53 0.10
CA LYS A 87 -9.78 -16.79 0.40
C LYS A 87 -8.85 -17.98 0.19
N ASP A 88 -9.26 -19.13 0.69
CA ASP A 88 -8.48 -20.37 0.70
C ASP A 88 -7.85 -20.75 -0.65
N ARG A 89 -8.61 -20.70 -1.75
CA ARG A 89 -8.08 -20.98 -3.10
C ARG A 89 -6.98 -20.01 -3.54
N GLU A 90 -7.10 -18.75 -3.11
CA GLU A 90 -6.13 -17.71 -3.46
C GLU A 90 -4.89 -17.87 -2.59
N ILE A 91 -5.06 -18.17 -1.31
CA ILE A 91 -3.94 -18.49 -0.41
C ILE A 91 -3.16 -19.68 -0.96
N ALA A 92 -3.83 -20.79 -1.29
CA ALA A 92 -3.19 -21.96 -1.89
C ALA A 92 -2.40 -21.60 -3.16
N TYR A 93 -3.00 -20.79 -4.04
CA TYR A 93 -2.30 -20.27 -5.22
C TYR A 93 -1.02 -19.52 -4.87
N HIS A 94 -1.04 -18.61 -3.89
CA HIS A 94 0.15 -17.85 -3.50
C HIS A 94 1.21 -18.73 -2.84
N LEU A 95 0.81 -19.68 -1.97
CA LEU A 95 1.73 -20.63 -1.35
C LEU A 95 2.44 -21.48 -2.40
N ASP A 96 1.69 -21.96 -3.40
CA ASP A 96 2.24 -22.78 -4.47
C ASP A 96 3.05 -21.99 -5.50
N ASP A 97 2.56 -20.85 -5.98
CA ASP A 97 3.23 -20.05 -7.00
C ASP A 97 4.55 -19.45 -6.48
N SER A 98 4.62 -19.15 -5.18
CA SER A 98 5.85 -18.63 -4.53
C SER A 98 6.80 -19.71 -4.02
N ASP A 99 6.45 -21.00 -4.15
CA ASP A 99 7.19 -22.11 -3.54
C ASP A 99 7.40 -21.95 -2.02
N ALA A 100 6.41 -21.41 -1.30
CA ALA A 100 6.50 -21.16 0.13
C ALA A 100 6.73 -22.45 0.92
N LYS A 101 7.72 -22.45 1.82
CA LYS A 101 8.07 -23.61 2.66
C LYS A 101 7.38 -23.61 4.00
N ALA A 102 7.08 -22.44 4.54
CA ALA A 102 6.31 -22.27 5.77
C ALA A 102 5.35 -21.08 5.64
N TYR A 103 4.34 -21.07 6.49
CA TYR A 103 3.29 -20.06 6.51
C TYR A 103 3.00 -19.61 7.94
N PHE A 104 3.08 -18.31 8.18
CA PHE A 104 2.56 -17.69 9.40
C PHE A 104 1.18 -17.10 9.12
N CYS A 105 0.18 -17.53 9.88
CA CYS A 105 -1.20 -17.15 9.64
C CYS A 105 -1.87 -16.66 10.91
N TYR A 106 -2.36 -15.43 10.89
CA TYR A 106 -3.18 -14.89 11.96
C TYR A 106 -4.51 -15.62 12.08
N GLN A 107 -4.91 -15.94 13.30
CA GLN A 107 -6.14 -16.66 13.61
C GLN A 107 -7.39 -16.00 13.00
N GLY A 108 -7.38 -14.68 12.84
CA GLY A 108 -8.52 -13.91 12.37
C GLY A 108 -9.47 -13.47 13.49
N THR A 109 -10.61 -12.94 13.06
CA THR A 109 -11.78 -12.53 13.85
C THR A 109 -13.03 -13.10 13.17
N PRO A 110 -14.21 -13.11 13.79
CA PRO A 110 -15.44 -13.51 13.12
C PRO A 110 -15.70 -12.75 11.81
N GLU A 111 -15.38 -11.47 11.76
CA GLU A 111 -15.57 -10.60 10.58
C GLU A 111 -14.48 -10.81 9.53
N LEU A 112 -13.30 -11.28 9.95
CA LEU A 112 -12.16 -11.53 9.09
C LEU A 112 -11.49 -12.86 9.48
N PRO A 113 -12.04 -14.02 9.05
CA PRO A 113 -11.60 -15.35 9.48
C PRO A 113 -10.35 -15.81 8.72
N ILE A 114 -9.25 -15.06 8.86
CA ILE A 114 -7.97 -15.33 8.18
C ILE A 114 -7.47 -16.74 8.48
N GLY A 115 -7.56 -17.18 9.74
CA GLY A 115 -7.03 -18.48 10.17
C GLY A 115 -7.76 -19.66 9.54
N GLU A 116 -9.07 -19.54 9.35
CA GLU A 116 -9.90 -20.56 8.70
C GLU A 116 -9.50 -20.74 7.23
N TYR A 117 -9.50 -19.64 6.46
CA TYR A 117 -9.08 -19.67 5.05
C TYR A 117 -7.60 -20.05 4.91
N GLY A 118 -6.76 -19.61 5.83
CA GLY A 118 -5.35 -19.94 5.87
C GLY A 118 -5.09 -21.42 6.09
N LEU A 119 -5.81 -22.05 7.01
CA LEU A 119 -5.72 -23.49 7.26
C LEU A 119 -6.22 -24.29 6.05
N SER A 120 -7.36 -23.91 5.47
CA SER A 120 -7.90 -24.53 4.25
C SER A 120 -6.93 -24.40 3.07
N GLY A 121 -6.37 -23.20 2.86
CA GLY A 121 -5.40 -22.95 1.80
C GLY A 121 -4.09 -23.72 2.01
N PHE A 122 -3.59 -23.77 3.24
CA PHE A 122 -2.40 -24.56 3.59
C PHE A 122 -2.60 -26.06 3.30
N ALA A 123 -3.76 -26.62 3.67
CA ALA A 123 -4.06 -28.03 3.42
C ALA A 123 -4.09 -28.40 1.92
N GLN A 124 -4.29 -27.41 1.04
CA GLN A 124 -4.26 -27.58 -0.42
C GLN A 124 -2.86 -27.47 -1.02
N SER A 125 -1.86 -27.00 -0.26
CA SER A 125 -0.50 -26.70 -0.75
C SER A 125 0.55 -27.59 -0.06
N PRO A 126 0.73 -28.85 -0.50
CA PRO A 126 1.61 -29.83 0.16
C PRO A 126 3.10 -29.46 0.18
N ARG A 127 3.51 -28.46 -0.61
CA ARG A 127 4.89 -27.94 -0.63
C ARG A 127 5.17 -26.98 0.52
N CYS A 128 4.13 -26.39 1.12
CA CYS A 128 4.22 -25.64 2.36
C CYS A 128 4.20 -26.64 3.52
N ARG A 129 5.33 -26.83 4.19
CA ARG A 129 5.55 -27.94 5.13
C ARG A 129 5.20 -27.60 6.57
N ALA A 130 5.14 -26.31 6.90
CA ALA A 130 4.87 -25.84 8.25
C ALA A 130 3.87 -24.68 8.26
N LEU A 131 2.96 -24.71 9.22
CA LEU A 131 2.00 -23.64 9.51
C LEU A 131 2.16 -23.23 10.98
N PHE A 132 2.32 -21.94 11.22
CA PHE A 132 2.39 -21.35 12.55
C PHE A 132 1.24 -20.36 12.73
N ARG A 133 0.41 -20.57 13.75
CA ARG A 133 -0.78 -19.76 13.97
C ARG A 133 -0.47 -18.58 14.89
N ILE A 134 -0.65 -17.36 14.39
CA ILE A 134 -0.51 -16.13 15.18
C ILE A 134 -1.82 -15.90 15.93
N THR A 135 -1.74 -15.75 17.25
CA THR A 135 -2.90 -15.50 18.12
C THR A 135 -2.88 -14.09 18.68
N THR A 136 -4.07 -13.59 19.04
CA THR A 136 -4.19 -12.28 19.72
C THR A 136 -3.78 -12.40 21.17
N ASP A 137 -4.21 -13.49 21.81
CA ASP A 137 -3.86 -13.82 23.18
C ASP A 137 -2.60 -14.69 23.19
N PRO A 138 -1.48 -14.22 23.78
CA PRO A 138 -0.28 -15.03 23.98
C PRO A 138 -0.50 -16.24 24.90
N ALA A 139 -1.54 -16.20 25.75
CA ALA A 139 -1.95 -17.31 26.62
C ALA A 139 -2.91 -18.30 25.95
N ALA A 140 -3.19 -18.13 24.66
CA ALA A 140 -3.98 -19.08 23.88
C ALA A 140 -3.38 -20.50 23.98
N PRO A 141 -4.20 -21.55 23.86
CA PRO A 141 -3.71 -22.94 23.91
C PRO A 141 -2.57 -23.18 22.92
N ALA A 142 -1.55 -23.95 23.32
CA ALA A 142 -0.37 -24.23 22.50
C ALA A 142 -0.70 -24.79 21.10
N MET A 143 -1.84 -25.47 20.97
CA MET A 143 -2.37 -26.02 19.72
C MET A 143 -3.81 -25.57 19.51
N ILE A 144 -4.14 -25.11 18.30
CA ILE A 144 -5.52 -24.79 17.87
C ILE A 144 -5.75 -25.44 16.51
N ASP A 145 -6.83 -26.21 16.39
CA ASP A 145 -7.17 -26.97 15.17
C ASP A 145 -6.03 -27.91 14.70
N GLY A 146 -5.27 -28.46 15.65
CA GLY A 146 -4.12 -29.33 15.35
C GLY A 146 -2.87 -28.59 14.86
N VAL A 147 -2.85 -27.25 14.94
CA VAL A 147 -1.73 -26.39 14.52
C VAL A 147 -1.12 -25.68 15.73
N GLY A 148 0.22 -25.65 15.79
CA GLY A 148 0.95 -24.94 16.85
C GLY A 148 0.80 -23.43 16.78
N THR A 149 0.69 -22.79 17.95
CA THR A 149 0.69 -21.32 18.04
C THR A 149 2.10 -20.75 17.95
N LEU A 150 2.20 -19.53 17.43
CA LEU A 150 3.46 -18.81 17.37
C LEU A 150 4.05 -18.58 18.76
N ALA A 151 3.23 -18.18 19.74
CA ALA A 151 3.70 -17.90 21.09
C ALA A 151 4.39 -19.12 21.75
N ASP A 152 3.77 -20.30 21.67
CA ASP A 152 4.36 -21.54 22.19
C ASP A 152 5.64 -21.94 21.44
N ALA A 153 5.64 -21.79 20.11
CA ALA A 153 6.82 -22.08 19.29
C ALA A 153 8.00 -21.16 19.63
N LEU A 154 7.76 -19.87 19.85
CA LEU A 154 8.79 -18.89 20.19
C LEU A 154 9.31 -19.05 21.63
N ALA A 155 8.48 -19.53 22.58
CA ALA A 155 8.89 -19.71 23.98
C ALA A 155 10.05 -20.71 24.16
N ARG A 156 10.31 -21.56 23.15
CA ARG A 156 11.35 -22.59 23.15
C ARG A 156 12.69 -22.13 22.55
N HIS A 157 12.74 -20.90 22.04
CA HIS A 157 13.89 -20.39 21.29
C HIS A 157 14.52 -19.18 22.00
N ASP A 158 15.83 -19.04 21.81
CA ASP A 158 16.59 -17.95 22.41
C ASP A 158 16.30 -16.60 21.73
N GLY A 159 16.44 -15.52 22.50
CA GLY A 159 16.26 -14.14 22.02
C GLY A 159 17.44 -13.57 21.24
N HIS A 160 18.52 -14.33 21.06
CA HIS A 160 19.69 -13.97 20.28
C HIS A 160 19.79 -14.83 19.02
N PHE A 161 20.16 -14.19 17.91
CA PHE A 161 20.39 -14.83 16.62
C PHE A 161 21.36 -13.98 15.81
N ASP A 162 22.41 -14.61 15.27
CA ASP A 162 23.30 -13.96 14.32
C ASP A 162 22.64 -13.97 12.94
N ALA A 163 22.20 -12.80 12.47
CA ALA A 163 21.49 -12.67 11.20
C ALA A 163 22.32 -13.24 10.04
N VAL A 164 21.67 -14.02 9.18
CA VAL A 164 22.31 -14.63 8.02
C VAL A 164 22.76 -13.56 7.04
N VAL A 165 24.01 -13.67 6.60
CA VAL A 165 24.60 -12.81 5.57
C VAL A 165 23.89 -13.04 4.23
N ARG A 166 23.43 -11.95 3.61
CA ARG A 166 22.83 -11.91 2.27
C ARG A 166 23.54 -10.89 1.40
N GLU A 167 23.44 -11.02 0.08
CA GLU A 167 23.93 -10.03 -0.87
C GLU A 167 22.84 -9.00 -1.24
N PRO A 168 23.21 -7.76 -1.61
CA PRO A 168 22.24 -6.70 -1.90
C PRO A 168 21.21 -7.07 -2.97
N GLY A 169 21.60 -7.91 -3.95
CA GLY A 169 20.75 -8.37 -5.04
C GLY A 169 19.94 -9.64 -4.74
N ASP A 170 20.09 -10.22 -3.55
CA ASP A 170 19.25 -11.35 -3.12
C ASP A 170 17.81 -10.87 -2.88
N THR A 171 16.83 -11.70 -3.24
CA THR A 171 15.41 -11.43 -3.02
C THR A 171 15.13 -11.36 -1.50
N ALA A 172 14.52 -10.28 -1.05
CA ALA A 172 14.10 -10.08 0.33
C ALA A 172 12.58 -10.28 0.50
N VAL A 173 11.81 -9.82 -0.48
CA VAL A 173 10.34 -9.83 -0.45
C VAL A 173 9.80 -10.17 -1.82
N ILE A 174 8.74 -10.99 -1.88
CA ILE A 174 7.93 -11.18 -3.08
C ILE A 174 6.54 -10.62 -2.82
N LEU A 175 6.17 -9.56 -3.54
CA LEU A 175 4.86 -8.92 -3.42
C LEU A 175 3.98 -9.31 -4.61
N TYR A 176 2.85 -9.95 -4.34
CA TYR A 176 1.91 -10.28 -5.38
C TYR A 176 1.09 -9.08 -5.83
N THR A 177 1.08 -8.83 -7.14
CA THR A 177 0.30 -7.77 -7.77
C THR A 177 -0.82 -8.37 -8.60
N SER A 178 -2.00 -7.74 -8.59
CA SER A 178 -3.12 -8.15 -9.44
C SER A 178 -2.82 -7.76 -10.89
N GLY A 179 -2.23 -8.68 -11.66
CA GLY A 179 -1.96 -8.47 -13.08
C GLY A 179 -3.24 -8.30 -13.91
N THR A 180 -3.11 -7.70 -15.09
CA THR A 180 -4.19 -7.55 -16.09
C THR A 180 -4.65 -8.88 -16.71
N THR A 181 -3.82 -9.93 -16.61
CA THR A 181 -3.98 -11.22 -17.30
C THR A 181 -4.68 -12.32 -16.47
N GLY A 182 -5.28 -11.98 -15.33
CA GLY A 182 -6.20 -12.85 -14.58
C GLY A 182 -5.66 -13.50 -13.31
N LYS A 183 -4.37 -13.87 -13.23
CA LYS A 183 -3.73 -14.38 -11.99
C LYS A 183 -2.69 -13.40 -11.43
N PRO A 184 -2.61 -13.22 -10.09
CA PRO A 184 -1.60 -12.37 -9.48
C PRO A 184 -0.16 -12.82 -9.82
N LYS A 185 0.78 -11.88 -9.95
CA LYS A 185 2.19 -12.17 -10.25
C LYS A 185 3.06 -11.68 -9.08
N GLY A 186 4.03 -12.46 -8.64
CA GLY A 186 4.94 -12.08 -7.55
C GLY A 186 6.08 -11.19 -8.04
N ALA A 187 6.12 -9.91 -7.68
CA ALA A 187 7.23 -9.01 -7.95
C ALA A 187 8.38 -9.28 -6.95
N GLU A 188 9.55 -9.66 -7.46
CA GLU A 188 10.73 -9.94 -6.63
C GLU A 188 11.49 -8.65 -6.29
N LEU A 189 11.49 -8.28 -5.01
CA LEU A 189 12.21 -7.13 -4.48
C LEU A 189 13.43 -7.58 -3.68
N THR A 190 14.58 -6.99 -4.02
CA THR A 190 15.86 -7.31 -3.38
C THR A 190 16.05 -6.57 -2.06
N HIS A 191 17.01 -7.02 -1.25
CA HIS A 191 17.39 -6.29 -0.03
C HIS A 191 17.79 -4.84 -0.32
N ALA A 192 18.55 -4.60 -1.40
CA ALA A 192 18.91 -3.25 -1.83
C ALA A 192 17.70 -2.41 -2.25
N ASN A 193 16.76 -2.98 -3.03
CA ASN A 193 15.57 -2.25 -3.46
C ASN A 193 14.82 -1.70 -2.24
N MET A 194 14.55 -2.56 -1.27
CA MET A 194 13.78 -2.21 -0.07
C MET A 194 14.51 -1.24 0.85
N ALA A 195 15.81 -1.47 1.09
CA ALA A 195 16.61 -0.63 1.99
C ALA A 195 16.81 0.77 1.41
N LEU A 196 17.23 0.88 0.15
CA LEU A 196 17.48 2.18 -0.50
C LEU A 196 16.19 2.98 -0.65
N ASN A 197 15.05 2.30 -0.88
CA ASN A 197 13.78 2.99 -0.94
C ASN A 197 13.33 3.54 0.43
N ALA A 198 13.47 2.76 1.51
CA ALA A 198 13.20 3.22 2.87
C ALA A 198 14.06 4.43 3.26
N LEU A 199 15.36 4.42 2.92
CA LEU A 199 16.26 5.55 3.14
C LEU A 199 15.87 6.79 2.29
N THR A 200 15.45 6.57 1.04
CA THR A 200 14.97 7.65 0.16
C THR A 200 13.69 8.27 0.71
N ALA A 201 12.75 7.47 1.22
CA ALA A 201 11.54 7.96 1.89
C ALA A 201 11.90 8.82 3.10
N ASN A 202 12.80 8.37 3.97
CA ASN A 202 13.22 9.16 5.14
C ASN A 202 13.88 10.49 4.77
N ARG A 203 14.65 10.53 3.68
CA ARG A 203 15.21 11.79 3.16
C ARG A 203 14.12 12.78 2.76
N LEU A 204 13.09 12.32 2.04
CA LEU A 204 11.97 13.18 1.62
C LEU A 204 11.08 13.59 2.79
N PHE A 205 10.93 12.70 3.77
CA PHE A 205 10.15 13.01 4.95
C PHE A 205 10.93 13.85 5.94
N ASP A 206 12.25 14.01 5.80
CA ASP A 206 13.13 14.60 6.82
C ASP A 206 13.05 13.85 8.16
N SER A 207 12.92 12.53 8.07
CA SER A 207 12.91 11.63 9.23
C SER A 207 14.33 11.16 9.50
N THR A 208 14.81 11.34 10.73
CA THR A 208 16.20 11.01 11.10
C THR A 208 16.24 10.35 12.48
N PRO A 209 17.32 9.62 12.83
CA PRO A 209 17.44 9.05 14.16
C PRO A 209 17.47 10.08 15.32
N ALA A 210 17.75 11.35 15.01
CA ALA A 210 17.73 12.45 15.97
C ALA A 210 16.31 12.99 16.23
N THR A 211 15.41 12.84 15.25
CA THR A 211 14.00 13.23 15.36
C THR A 211 13.19 12.00 15.77
N HIS A 212 12.61 12.02 16.97
CA HIS A 212 11.79 10.90 17.42
C HIS A 212 10.39 10.99 16.79
N ASP A 213 10.28 10.50 15.55
CA ASP A 213 9.01 10.45 14.85
C ASP A 213 8.07 9.36 15.39
N ARG A 214 6.77 9.61 15.23
CA ARG A 214 5.68 8.68 15.56
C ARG A 214 4.81 8.51 14.33
N TYR A 215 4.77 7.29 13.81
CA TYR A 215 4.06 6.95 12.59
C TYR A 215 2.74 6.29 12.95
N LEU A 216 1.63 6.80 12.42
CA LEU A 216 0.38 6.03 12.45
C LEU A 216 0.37 5.05 11.27
N VAL A 217 0.31 3.76 11.58
CA VAL A 217 0.38 2.65 10.61
C VAL A 217 -1.02 2.11 10.35
N THR A 218 -1.71 2.73 9.40
CA THR A 218 -3.03 2.31 8.91
C THR A 218 -2.95 1.56 7.58
N LEU A 219 -1.90 1.84 6.79
CA LEU A 219 -1.61 1.14 5.55
C LEU A 219 -1.27 -0.33 5.86
N PRO A 220 -1.84 -1.30 5.14
CA PRO A 220 -1.55 -2.71 5.40
C PRO A 220 -0.06 -3.02 5.21
N LEU A 221 0.56 -3.64 6.22
CA LEU A 221 1.99 -3.98 6.19
C LEU A 221 2.35 -5.08 5.18
N PHE A 222 1.35 -5.82 4.66
CA PHE A 222 1.57 -6.74 3.55
C PHE A 222 1.66 -6.05 2.18
N HIS A 223 1.31 -4.76 2.09
CA HIS A 223 1.38 -3.98 0.87
C HIS A 223 2.68 -3.15 0.84
N SER A 224 3.30 -3.02 -0.34
CA SER A 224 4.59 -2.32 -0.54
C SER A 224 4.66 -0.97 0.15
N PHE A 225 3.60 -0.15 -0.01
CA PHE A 225 3.47 1.17 0.59
C PHE A 225 3.59 1.15 2.12
N GLY A 226 2.74 0.38 2.82
CA GLY A 226 2.83 0.22 4.27
C GLY A 226 4.16 -0.40 4.69
N GLN A 227 4.56 -1.49 4.04
CA GLN A 227 5.77 -2.24 4.38
C GLN A 227 7.05 -1.40 4.29
N THR A 228 7.20 -0.59 3.25
CA THR A 228 8.45 0.16 3.04
C THR A 228 8.40 1.52 3.68
N VAL A 229 7.34 2.29 3.42
CA VAL A 229 7.27 3.71 3.76
C VAL A 229 6.89 3.94 5.23
N THR A 230 6.21 2.97 5.87
CA THR A 230 5.91 3.05 7.30
C THR A 230 6.80 2.13 8.12
N LEU A 231 6.83 0.83 7.82
CA LEU A 231 7.57 -0.14 8.62
C LEU A 231 9.09 0.00 8.43
N ASN A 232 9.64 -0.28 7.25
CA ASN A 232 11.09 -0.23 7.06
C ASN A 232 11.68 1.17 7.25
N ALA A 233 11.05 2.20 6.70
CA ALA A 233 11.49 3.58 6.87
C ALA A 233 11.47 4.01 8.34
N GLY A 234 10.36 3.83 9.06
CA GLY A 234 10.25 4.20 10.47
C GLY A 234 11.20 3.40 11.37
N ILE A 235 11.30 2.08 11.18
CA ILE A 235 12.23 1.24 11.93
C ILE A 235 13.68 1.67 11.70
N SER A 236 14.07 2.03 10.47
CA SER A 236 15.45 2.43 10.16
C SER A 236 15.93 3.72 10.85
N VAL A 237 15.01 4.54 11.37
CA VAL A 237 15.32 5.76 12.12
C VAL A 237 14.96 5.66 13.60
N GLY A 238 14.53 4.48 14.07
CA GLY A 238 14.15 4.32 15.47
C GLY A 238 12.85 5.07 15.82
N ALA A 239 11.91 5.21 14.88
CA ALA A 239 10.61 5.83 15.12
C ALA A 239 9.71 4.92 15.98
N THR A 240 8.63 5.47 16.55
CA THR A 240 7.56 4.66 17.14
C THR A 240 6.46 4.42 16.11
N LEU A 241 6.11 3.16 15.87
CA LEU A 241 5.03 2.76 14.98
C LEU A 241 3.75 2.48 15.78
N VAL A 242 2.77 3.35 15.65
CA VAL A 242 1.44 3.22 16.25
C VAL A 242 0.56 2.44 15.29
N LEU A 243 0.27 1.19 15.64
CA LEU A 243 -0.41 0.24 14.78
C LEU A 243 -1.92 0.37 14.92
N LEU A 244 -2.61 0.43 13.78
CA LEU A 244 -4.05 0.31 13.70
C LEU A 244 -4.38 -0.89 12.78
N PRO A 245 -4.88 -2.03 13.33
CA PRO A 245 -5.07 -3.28 12.57
C PRO A 245 -5.91 -3.12 11.30
N ARG A 246 -6.91 -2.25 11.35
CA ARG A 246 -7.78 -1.89 10.24
C ARG A 246 -8.11 -0.40 10.36
N PHE A 247 -7.98 0.33 9.25
CA PHE A 247 -8.36 1.74 9.24
C PHE A 247 -9.84 1.92 9.58
N GLU A 248 -10.08 2.77 10.55
CA GLU A 248 -11.36 3.33 10.94
C GLU A 248 -11.08 4.79 11.29
N ALA A 249 -11.84 5.72 10.73
CA ALA A 249 -11.49 7.13 10.71
C ALA A 249 -11.49 7.75 12.11
N ARG A 250 -12.48 7.41 12.95
CA ARG A 250 -12.57 7.92 14.33
C ARG A 250 -11.42 7.40 15.18
N ALA A 251 -11.18 6.08 15.16
CA ALA A 251 -10.06 5.48 15.87
C ALA A 251 -8.70 6.02 15.39
N ALA A 252 -8.56 6.32 14.10
CA ALA A 252 -7.37 6.96 13.57
C ALA A 252 -7.19 8.39 14.08
N LEU A 253 -8.24 9.23 14.08
CA LEU A 253 -8.20 10.58 14.65
C LEU A 253 -7.81 10.55 16.13
N ASP A 254 -8.40 9.66 16.92
CA ASP A 254 -8.08 9.49 18.33
C ASP A 254 -6.60 9.16 18.55
N LEU A 255 -6.04 8.29 17.70
CA LEU A 255 -4.63 7.93 17.76
C LEU A 255 -3.72 9.07 17.31
N ILE A 256 -4.11 9.83 16.27
CA ILE A 256 -3.36 11.00 15.79
C ILE A 256 -3.17 12.00 16.92
N GLU A 257 -4.24 12.31 17.64
CA GLU A 257 -4.20 13.23 18.77
C GLU A 257 -3.48 12.62 19.98
N ARG A 258 -3.91 11.43 20.44
CA ARG A 258 -3.47 10.86 21.72
C ARG A 258 -2.00 10.47 21.72
N GLU A 259 -1.48 9.95 20.61
CA GLU A 259 -0.10 9.48 20.53
C GLU A 259 0.86 10.53 19.94
N ASP A 260 0.40 11.75 19.70
CA ASP A 260 1.18 12.85 19.10
C ASP A 260 1.85 12.43 17.77
N ILE A 261 1.04 11.95 16.82
CA ILE A 261 1.54 11.42 15.55
C ILE A 261 2.25 12.52 14.75
N THR A 262 3.47 12.24 14.30
CA THR A 262 4.29 13.18 13.52
C THR A 262 4.29 12.86 12.03
N VAL A 263 4.08 11.61 11.66
CA VAL A 263 4.04 11.17 10.26
C VAL A 263 2.80 10.31 10.03
N PHE A 264 1.98 10.70 9.06
CA PHE A 264 0.85 9.90 8.59
C PHE A 264 0.99 9.63 7.09
N ALA A 265 1.07 8.35 6.73
CA ALA A 265 1.02 7.91 5.34
C ALA A 265 -0.28 7.14 5.12
N GLY A 266 -1.07 7.59 4.15
CA GLY A 266 -2.40 7.04 3.86
C GLY A 266 -2.71 7.03 2.38
N VAL A 267 -3.91 6.55 2.05
CA VAL A 267 -4.49 6.67 0.71
C VAL A 267 -5.55 7.79 0.70
N PRO A 268 -5.97 8.32 -0.45
CA PRO A 268 -6.94 9.42 -0.53
C PRO A 268 -8.24 9.19 0.27
N THR A 269 -8.78 7.98 0.24
CA THR A 269 -10.01 7.63 0.98
C THR A 269 -9.83 7.64 2.49
N MET A 270 -8.62 7.46 3.00
CA MET A 270 -8.33 7.61 4.44
C MET A 270 -8.39 9.08 4.84
N TYR A 271 -7.78 9.98 4.05
CA TYR A 271 -7.87 11.43 4.28
C TYR A 271 -9.30 11.93 4.19
N TRP A 272 -10.05 11.47 3.19
CA TRP A 272 -11.48 11.71 3.09
C TRP A 272 -12.24 11.24 4.34
N GLY A 273 -11.97 10.02 4.82
CA GLY A 273 -12.58 9.49 6.03
C GLY A 273 -12.25 10.31 7.28
N LEU A 274 -10.99 10.74 7.44
CA LEU A 274 -10.57 11.62 8.54
C LEU A 274 -11.32 12.96 8.49
N LEU A 275 -11.45 13.57 7.31
CA LEU A 275 -12.19 14.83 7.12
C LEU A 275 -13.67 14.68 7.50
N GLY A 276 -14.32 13.59 7.10
CA GLY A 276 -15.72 13.33 7.45
C GLY A 276 -15.91 13.06 8.95
N ALA A 277 -14.98 12.32 9.57
CA ALA A 277 -15.08 11.98 10.98
C ALA A 277 -14.88 13.18 11.92
N LEU A 278 -14.18 14.24 11.48
CA LEU A 278 -13.99 15.46 12.27
C LEU A 278 -15.31 16.14 12.65
N ASP A 279 -16.29 16.14 11.74
CA ASP A 279 -17.55 16.84 11.96
C ASP A 279 -18.42 16.11 13.02
N GLU A 280 -18.18 14.81 13.22
CA GLU A 280 -18.87 13.96 14.20
C GLU A 280 -18.07 13.69 15.47
N HIS A 281 -16.76 13.95 15.46
CA HIS A 281 -15.87 13.71 16.58
C HIS A 281 -14.82 14.83 16.73
N PRO A 282 -15.08 15.81 17.62
CA PRO A 282 -14.13 16.90 17.83
C PRO A 282 -12.86 16.39 18.51
N VAL A 283 -11.72 16.69 17.88
CA VAL A 283 -10.35 16.46 18.36
C VAL A 283 -9.62 17.79 18.49
N ASP A 284 -8.52 17.84 19.24
CA ASP A 284 -7.67 19.04 19.32
C ASP A 284 -6.86 19.23 18.02
N ILE A 285 -7.48 19.90 17.04
CA ILE A 285 -6.88 20.23 15.74
C ILE A 285 -5.57 21.01 15.90
N ASP A 286 -5.49 21.94 16.84
CA ASP A 286 -4.29 22.75 17.04
C ASP A 286 -3.13 21.88 17.53
N ARG A 287 -3.41 20.87 18.37
CA ARG A 287 -2.41 19.87 18.76
C ARG A 287 -1.98 19.02 17.58
N ILE A 288 -2.92 18.54 16.77
CA ILE A 288 -2.59 17.76 15.57
C ILE A 288 -1.69 18.57 14.63
N ALA A 289 -2.06 19.83 14.34
CA ALA A 289 -1.30 20.72 13.46
C ALA A 289 0.12 21.01 13.97
N ARG A 290 0.31 21.13 15.29
CA ARG A 290 1.65 21.33 15.90
C ARG A 290 2.54 20.09 15.83
N ASN A 291 1.97 18.90 15.84
CA ASN A 291 2.72 17.64 15.92
C ASN A 291 2.93 16.99 14.56
N MET A 292 1.91 16.97 13.69
CA MET A 292 1.96 16.29 12.40
C MET A 292 2.85 17.06 11.43
N ARG A 293 4.06 16.54 11.25
CA ARG A 293 5.11 17.11 10.41
C ARG A 293 4.96 16.74 8.95
N ARG A 294 4.44 15.54 8.66
CA ARG A 294 4.29 15.00 7.30
C ARG A 294 2.99 14.22 7.14
N ALA A 295 2.15 14.68 6.23
CA ALA A 295 1.05 13.89 5.66
C ALA A 295 1.45 13.43 4.25
N ILE A 296 1.40 12.13 4.00
CA ILE A 296 1.79 11.51 2.74
C ILE A 296 0.61 10.75 2.13
N SER A 297 0.32 10.99 0.86
CA SER A 297 -0.66 10.21 0.10
C SER A 297 0.01 9.40 -1.00
N GLY A 298 -0.50 8.20 -1.26
CA GLY A 298 -0.03 7.36 -2.36
C GLY A 298 -0.99 6.20 -2.66
N GLY A 299 -0.63 5.37 -3.64
CA GLY A 299 -1.40 4.19 -4.04
C GLY A 299 -2.64 4.48 -4.91
N ALA A 300 -3.16 5.69 -4.87
CA ALA A 300 -4.16 6.23 -5.78
C ALA A 300 -3.99 7.73 -5.94
N ALA A 301 -4.51 8.24 -7.06
CA ALA A 301 -4.66 9.66 -7.34
C ALA A 301 -5.32 10.40 -6.17
N LEU A 302 -4.69 11.45 -5.65
CA LEU A 302 -5.29 12.32 -4.64
C LEU A 302 -6.15 13.41 -5.32
N PRO A 303 -7.47 13.48 -5.08
CA PRO A 303 -8.28 14.60 -5.51
C PRO A 303 -7.80 15.90 -4.88
N VAL A 304 -7.66 16.94 -5.70
CA VAL A 304 -7.19 18.27 -5.27
C VAL A 304 -8.07 18.82 -4.14
N GLU A 305 -9.37 18.57 -4.19
CA GLU A 305 -10.31 19.01 -3.15
C GLU A 305 -10.01 18.40 -1.77
N ILE A 306 -9.65 17.12 -1.71
CA ILE A 306 -9.26 16.46 -0.44
C ILE A 306 -7.97 17.08 0.09
N LEU A 307 -7.01 17.36 -0.79
CA LEU A 307 -5.75 18.02 -0.43
C LEU A 307 -5.99 19.41 0.15
N THR A 308 -6.83 20.23 -0.50
CA THR A 308 -7.20 21.57 -0.04
C THR A 308 -7.93 21.52 1.31
N ARG A 309 -9.00 20.72 1.41
CA ARG A 309 -9.78 20.58 2.66
C ARG A 309 -8.91 20.10 3.82
N PHE A 310 -7.98 19.17 3.59
CA PHE A 310 -7.09 18.69 4.64
C PHE A 310 -6.11 19.77 5.10
N ALA A 311 -5.53 20.54 4.16
CA ALA A 311 -4.67 21.67 4.50
C ALA A 311 -5.44 22.74 5.31
N ASP A 312 -6.66 23.08 4.90
CA ASP A 312 -7.50 24.06 5.59
C ASP A 312 -7.90 23.61 7.00
N ARG A 313 -8.25 22.32 7.16
CA ARG A 313 -8.78 21.78 8.42
C ARG A 313 -7.69 21.36 9.41
N PHE A 314 -6.55 20.86 8.95
CA PHE A 314 -5.47 20.37 9.81
C PHE A 314 -4.22 21.26 9.80
N GLY A 315 -4.14 22.26 8.92
CA GLY A 315 -2.93 23.09 8.78
C GLY A 315 -1.73 22.33 8.21
N VAL A 316 -1.95 21.15 7.61
CA VAL A 316 -0.89 20.25 7.12
C VAL A 316 -1.09 19.98 5.64
N GLN A 317 -0.07 20.27 4.85
CA GLN A 317 -0.07 19.94 3.42
C GLN A 317 0.15 18.44 3.21
N ILE A 318 -0.70 17.80 2.40
CA ILE A 318 -0.49 16.43 1.94
C ILE A 318 0.52 16.44 0.79
N LEU A 319 1.52 15.57 0.88
CA LEU A 319 2.53 15.33 -0.16
C LEU A 319 2.21 14.02 -0.89
N GLU A 320 2.12 14.07 -2.21
CA GLU A 320 1.76 12.91 -3.02
C GLU A 320 3.01 12.14 -3.46
N GLY A 321 2.97 10.82 -3.32
CA GLY A 321 3.99 9.91 -3.81
C GLY A 321 3.40 8.90 -4.77
N TYR A 322 4.20 8.51 -5.77
CA TYR A 322 3.80 7.51 -6.73
C TYR A 322 4.85 6.41 -6.89
N GLY A 323 4.31 5.22 -7.09
CA GLY A 323 5.00 4.03 -7.54
C GLY A 323 4.10 2.81 -7.37
N LEU A 324 4.69 1.68 -7.64
CA LEU A 324 4.07 0.36 -7.71
C LEU A 324 4.85 -0.62 -6.82
N SER A 325 4.29 -1.79 -6.54
CA SER A 325 5.03 -2.84 -5.85
C SER A 325 6.30 -3.23 -6.61
N GLU A 326 6.25 -3.23 -7.93
CA GLU A 326 7.37 -3.46 -8.87
C GLU A 326 8.46 -2.39 -8.78
N THR A 327 8.22 -1.29 -8.07
CA THR A 327 9.17 -0.17 -7.94
C THR A 327 9.59 0.07 -6.50
N SER A 328 9.32 -0.88 -5.59
CA SER A 328 9.53 -0.72 -4.14
C SER A 328 9.01 0.63 -3.66
N PRO A 329 7.78 0.70 -3.18
CA PRO A 329 6.67 1.56 -3.64
C PRO A 329 6.92 3.01 -4.14
N LEU A 330 8.09 3.63 -3.91
CA LEU A 330 8.34 5.04 -4.18
C LEU A 330 9.24 5.25 -5.40
N ALA A 331 8.75 5.97 -6.40
CA ALA A 331 9.47 6.30 -7.63
C ALA A 331 9.48 7.80 -7.92
N THR A 332 8.36 8.49 -7.72
CA THR A 332 8.26 9.95 -7.79
C THR A 332 7.59 10.48 -6.51
N PHE A 333 7.88 11.73 -6.17
CA PHE A 333 7.34 12.35 -4.95
C PHE A 333 7.21 13.87 -5.10
N SER A 334 6.18 14.45 -4.46
CA SER A 334 6.08 15.88 -4.23
C SER A 334 7.19 16.32 -3.25
N ASP A 335 8.35 16.68 -3.78
CA ASP A 335 9.51 17.08 -2.99
C ASP A 335 9.16 18.31 -2.12
N PRO A 336 9.26 18.23 -0.78
CA PRO A 336 8.98 19.37 0.10
C PRO A 336 9.89 20.58 -0.12
N ALA A 337 11.02 20.41 -0.80
CA ALA A 337 11.92 21.51 -1.15
C ALA A 337 11.47 22.29 -2.41
N LEU A 338 10.43 21.83 -3.10
CA LEU A 338 9.85 22.48 -4.28
C LEU A 338 8.46 23.04 -3.95
N GLU A 339 8.01 24.00 -4.76
CA GLU A 339 6.64 24.51 -4.65
C GLU A 339 5.62 23.38 -4.92
N PRO A 340 4.59 23.20 -4.08
CA PRO A 340 3.57 22.18 -4.27
C PRO A 340 2.86 22.34 -5.62
N ARG A 341 2.64 21.21 -6.31
CA ARG A 341 1.80 21.14 -7.51
C ARG A 341 0.62 20.19 -7.28
N PRO A 342 -0.55 20.72 -6.86
CA PRO A 342 -1.72 19.89 -6.63
C PRO A 342 -2.06 19.01 -7.84
N GLY A 343 -2.36 17.73 -7.58
CA GLY A 343 -2.65 16.72 -8.60
C GLY A 343 -1.42 16.13 -9.30
N SER A 344 -0.21 16.62 -9.02
CA SER A 344 1.03 16.02 -9.49
C SER A 344 1.48 14.89 -8.59
N ILE A 345 1.99 13.81 -9.20
CA ILE A 345 2.72 12.75 -8.50
C ILE A 345 4.20 13.11 -8.23
N GLY A 346 4.55 14.38 -8.46
CA GLY A 346 5.87 14.94 -8.22
C GLY A 346 6.90 14.65 -9.29
N VAL A 347 8.16 14.64 -8.86
CA VAL A 347 9.35 14.43 -9.71
C VAL A 347 10.05 13.13 -9.32
N PRO A 348 10.89 12.54 -10.19
CA PRO A 348 11.66 11.35 -9.85
C PRO A 348 12.50 11.56 -8.60
N VAL A 349 12.41 10.60 -7.67
CA VAL A 349 13.19 10.65 -6.42
C VAL A 349 14.66 10.33 -6.68
N TRP A 350 15.50 10.54 -5.66
CA TRP A 350 16.95 10.33 -5.78
C TRP A 350 17.31 8.96 -6.39
N GLY A 351 18.12 9.02 -7.46
CA GLY A 351 18.63 7.85 -8.17
C GLY A 351 17.63 7.20 -9.14
N ILE A 352 16.44 7.79 -9.32
CA ILE A 352 15.40 7.29 -10.23
C ILE A 352 15.28 8.22 -11.42
N GLN A 353 15.15 7.63 -12.61
CA GLN A 353 14.84 8.31 -13.86
C GLN A 353 13.43 7.95 -14.30
N ALA A 354 12.73 8.90 -14.90
CA ALA A 354 11.43 8.69 -15.51
C ALA A 354 11.41 9.27 -16.92
N ARG A 355 10.62 8.67 -17.81
CA ARG A 355 10.28 9.21 -19.12
C ARG A 355 8.92 8.70 -19.57
N LEU A 356 8.30 9.40 -20.51
CA LEU A 356 7.09 8.92 -21.17
C LEU A 356 7.46 8.14 -22.42
N VAL A 357 6.83 7.00 -22.66
CA VAL A 357 7.06 6.16 -23.84
C VAL A 357 5.76 5.78 -24.55
N ASP A 358 5.84 5.51 -25.85
CA ASP A 358 4.79 4.86 -26.62
C ASP A 358 4.88 3.32 -26.53
N LYS A 359 4.03 2.61 -27.29
CA LYS A 359 3.98 1.14 -27.27
C LYS A 359 5.27 0.51 -27.79
N GLU A 360 5.96 1.20 -28.69
CA GLU A 360 7.20 0.79 -29.35
C GLU A 360 8.46 1.19 -28.56
N TRP A 361 8.31 1.76 -27.35
CA TRP A 361 9.37 2.30 -26.48
C TRP A 361 10.03 3.60 -26.97
N ASN A 362 9.44 4.29 -27.94
CA ASN A 362 9.93 5.63 -28.33
C ASN A 362 9.58 6.63 -27.24
N THR A 363 10.49 7.58 -26.98
CA THR A 363 10.25 8.61 -25.97
C THR A 363 9.23 9.62 -26.50
N VAL A 364 8.18 9.85 -25.71
CA VAL A 364 7.16 10.87 -25.97
C VAL A 364 7.68 12.19 -25.38
N THR A 365 7.72 13.23 -26.20
CA THR A 365 8.21 14.57 -25.84
C THR A 365 7.13 15.63 -26.07
N GLY A 366 7.13 16.69 -25.25
CA GLY A 366 6.13 17.78 -25.28
C GLY A 366 5.27 17.80 -24.02
N THR A 367 4.95 19.00 -23.55
CA THR A 367 4.39 19.31 -22.21
C THR A 367 2.95 18.83 -21.98
N ASP A 368 2.24 18.48 -23.05
CA ASP A 368 0.86 17.97 -23.01
C ASP A 368 0.71 16.62 -23.74
N ARG A 369 1.82 16.00 -24.14
CA ARG A 369 1.78 14.71 -24.82
C ARG A 369 1.67 13.60 -23.78
N ILE A 370 0.65 12.76 -23.96
CA ILE A 370 0.40 11.63 -23.09
C ILE A 370 1.23 10.43 -23.57
N GLY A 371 1.93 9.79 -22.64
CA GLY A 371 2.63 8.54 -22.85
C GLY A 371 2.57 7.67 -21.59
N GLU A 372 3.04 6.45 -21.69
CA GLU A 372 3.15 5.56 -20.54
C GLU A 372 4.41 5.91 -19.73
N ILE A 373 4.33 5.97 -18.40
CA ILE A 373 5.52 6.18 -17.58
C ILE A 373 6.42 4.94 -17.67
N ALA A 374 7.67 5.15 -18.08
CA ALA A 374 8.77 4.22 -17.92
C ALA A 374 9.76 4.74 -16.86
N LEU A 375 10.19 3.86 -15.96
CA LEU A 375 11.06 4.15 -14.82
C LEU A 375 12.37 3.36 -14.91
N CYS A 376 13.47 3.93 -14.44
CA CYS A 376 14.76 3.25 -14.33
C CYS A 376 15.45 3.68 -13.04
N GLY A 377 15.99 2.74 -12.26
CA GLY A 377 16.72 3.05 -11.05
C GLY A 377 16.80 1.90 -10.06
N HIS A 378 17.34 2.19 -8.88
CA HIS A 378 17.61 1.20 -7.83
C HIS A 378 16.35 0.63 -7.16
N ASN A 379 15.18 1.20 -7.42
CA ASN A 379 13.92 0.81 -6.80
C ASN A 379 13.17 -0.27 -7.59
N ILE A 380 13.54 -0.49 -8.86
CA ILE A 380 12.89 -1.44 -9.76
C ILE A 380 13.16 -2.88 -9.33
N MET A 381 12.09 -3.69 -9.33
CA MET A 381 12.13 -5.12 -9.04
C MET A 381 13.14 -5.87 -9.91
N LYS A 382 13.58 -7.02 -9.43
CA LYS A 382 14.40 -7.96 -10.21
C LYS A 382 13.62 -8.55 -11.40
N GLY A 383 12.32 -8.76 -11.21
CA GLY A 383 11.41 -9.34 -12.18
C GLY A 383 10.21 -9.99 -11.51
N TYR A 384 9.34 -10.62 -12.29
CA TYR A 384 8.25 -11.43 -11.76
C TYR A 384 8.75 -12.87 -11.51
N TYR A 385 8.55 -13.37 -10.29
CA TYR A 385 9.01 -14.68 -9.83
C TYR A 385 8.52 -15.79 -10.76
N ASN A 386 9.46 -16.56 -11.34
CA ASN A 386 9.18 -17.65 -12.29
C ASN A 386 8.31 -17.24 -13.50
N ARG A 387 8.37 -15.96 -13.93
CA ARG A 387 7.62 -15.43 -15.09
C ARG A 387 8.54 -14.63 -16.03
N PRO A 388 9.50 -15.26 -16.73
CA PRO A 388 10.44 -14.54 -17.59
C PRO A 388 9.77 -13.80 -18.76
N GLU A 389 8.71 -14.37 -19.35
CA GLU A 389 7.97 -13.73 -20.46
C GLU A 389 7.27 -12.44 -20.00
N ALA A 390 6.48 -12.51 -18.92
CA ALA A 390 5.83 -11.34 -18.34
C ALA A 390 6.83 -10.29 -17.84
N THR A 391 8.04 -10.72 -17.46
CA THR A 391 9.13 -9.82 -17.07
C THR A 391 9.67 -9.09 -18.29
N ALA A 392 9.96 -9.80 -19.39
CA ALA A 392 10.46 -9.21 -20.63
C ALA A 392 9.46 -8.27 -21.34
N GLU A 393 8.15 -8.44 -21.09
CA GLU A 393 7.12 -7.52 -21.59
C GLU A 393 7.24 -6.10 -21.00
N VAL A 394 7.61 -6.00 -19.73
CA VAL A 394 7.61 -4.72 -18.99
C VAL A 394 9.00 -4.19 -18.69
N LEU A 395 10.03 -5.05 -18.70
CA LEU A 395 11.42 -4.67 -18.45
C LEU A 395 12.25 -4.78 -19.73
N ARG A 396 12.87 -3.66 -20.12
CA ARG A 396 13.73 -3.58 -21.31
C ARG A 396 14.88 -2.60 -21.06
N ASP A 397 16.11 -3.05 -21.27
CA ASP A 397 17.32 -2.22 -21.19
C ASP A 397 17.41 -1.42 -19.86
N GLY A 398 17.00 -2.02 -18.74
CA GLY A 398 16.97 -1.41 -17.41
C GLY A 398 15.75 -0.52 -17.11
N TRP A 399 14.87 -0.31 -18.09
CA TRP A 399 13.63 0.45 -17.94
C TRP A 399 12.43 -0.46 -17.66
N PHE A 400 11.57 -0.03 -16.76
CA PHE A 400 10.31 -0.66 -16.38
C PHE A 400 9.12 0.18 -16.86
N ARG A 401 8.23 -0.43 -17.63
CA ARG A 401 6.95 0.12 -18.07
C ARG A 401 5.87 -0.11 -17.02
N THR A 402 5.28 0.97 -16.53
CA THR A 402 4.35 0.96 -15.38
C THR A 402 2.92 0.59 -15.75
N GLY A 403 2.52 0.74 -17.01
CA GLY A 403 1.14 0.66 -17.47
C GLY A 403 0.26 1.87 -17.14
N ASP A 404 0.79 2.87 -16.44
CA ASP A 404 0.08 4.10 -16.08
C ASP A 404 0.42 5.22 -17.10
N LEU A 405 -0.62 5.91 -17.60
CA LEU A 405 -0.49 6.98 -18.58
C LEU A 405 -0.33 8.32 -17.87
N ALA A 406 0.59 9.14 -18.36
CA ALA A 406 0.89 10.43 -17.77
C ALA A 406 1.27 11.49 -18.80
N ARG A 407 1.28 12.73 -18.34
CA ARG A 407 1.95 13.87 -18.97
C ARG A 407 3.01 14.43 -18.02
N VAL A 408 3.95 15.19 -18.55
CA VAL A 408 4.99 15.89 -17.78
C VAL A 408 4.97 17.36 -18.15
N ASP A 409 4.99 18.25 -17.16
CA ASP A 409 5.02 19.70 -17.41
C ASP A 409 6.45 20.23 -17.67
N GLU A 410 6.57 21.52 -17.94
CA GLU A 410 7.83 22.20 -18.27
C GLU A 410 8.87 22.12 -17.15
N ASP A 411 8.42 21.96 -15.90
CA ASP A 411 9.26 21.90 -14.70
C ASP A 411 9.57 20.45 -14.30
N GLY A 412 9.13 19.47 -15.10
CA GLY A 412 9.44 18.05 -14.90
C GLY A 412 8.49 17.32 -13.94
N PHE A 413 7.38 17.94 -13.54
CA PHE A 413 6.39 17.30 -12.68
C PHE A 413 5.48 16.38 -13.51
N TYR A 414 5.25 15.18 -12.98
CA TYR A 414 4.42 14.18 -13.64
C TYR A 414 2.99 14.24 -13.13
N TYR A 415 2.03 13.97 -14.03
CA TYR A 415 0.61 13.91 -13.72
C TYR A 415 0.05 12.63 -14.32
N ILE A 416 -0.45 11.73 -13.47
CA ILE A 416 -1.17 10.53 -13.94
C ILE A 416 -2.48 11.00 -14.54
N VAL A 417 -2.67 10.70 -15.82
CA VAL A 417 -3.92 10.97 -16.53
C VAL A 417 -4.91 9.85 -16.23
N ASP A 418 -4.51 8.59 -16.42
CA ASP A 418 -5.30 7.41 -16.03
C ASP A 418 -4.45 6.14 -16.14
N ARG A 419 -5.04 4.98 -15.85
CA ARG A 419 -4.46 3.70 -16.27
C ARG A 419 -4.83 3.42 -17.71
N ALA A 420 -3.88 2.88 -18.48
CA ALA A 420 -4.13 2.56 -19.89
C ALA A 420 -5.34 1.63 -20.10
N LYS A 421 -5.67 0.80 -19.10
CA LYS A 421 -6.78 -0.15 -19.11
C LYS A 421 -8.12 0.42 -18.61
N ASP A 422 -8.08 1.52 -17.87
CA ASP A 422 -9.29 2.15 -17.30
C ASP A 422 -9.79 3.28 -18.23
N LEU A 423 -9.03 3.58 -19.29
CA LEU A 423 -9.42 4.48 -20.37
C LEU A 423 -10.77 4.07 -20.99
N ILE A 424 -11.72 5.01 -20.99
CA ILE A 424 -13.01 4.83 -21.65
C ILE A 424 -12.87 5.32 -23.10
N VAL A 425 -13.22 4.48 -24.06
CA VAL A 425 -13.21 4.82 -25.49
C VAL A 425 -14.64 5.03 -25.97
N ARG A 426 -15.10 6.28 -25.93
CA ARG A 426 -16.46 6.68 -26.31
C ARG A 426 -16.47 7.29 -27.72
N GLY A 427 -17.05 6.60 -28.69
CA GLY A 427 -17.21 7.11 -30.06
C GLY A 427 -15.88 7.48 -30.71
N GLY A 428 -14.80 6.76 -30.37
CA GLY A 428 -13.43 7.03 -30.83
C GLY A 428 -12.67 8.10 -30.05
N PHE A 429 -13.28 8.73 -29.04
CA PHE A 429 -12.60 9.68 -28.14
C PHE A 429 -12.11 8.99 -26.87
N ASN A 430 -10.89 9.33 -26.47
CA ASN A 430 -10.33 8.95 -25.18
C ASN A 430 -10.96 9.82 -24.08
N VAL A 431 -11.62 9.15 -23.14
CA VAL A 431 -12.18 9.75 -21.93
C VAL A 431 -11.47 9.15 -20.73
N TYR A 432 -10.84 10.01 -19.93
CA TYR A 432 -10.07 9.61 -18.76
C TYR A 432 -10.95 9.72 -17.51
N PRO A 433 -11.42 8.60 -16.92
CA PRO A 433 -12.20 8.61 -15.68
C PRO A 433 -11.71 9.57 -14.60
N ARG A 434 -10.40 9.63 -14.35
CA ARG A 434 -9.85 10.49 -13.28
C ARG A 434 -10.21 11.97 -13.47
N GLU A 435 -10.10 12.48 -14.70
CA GLU A 435 -10.45 13.87 -15.01
C GLU A 435 -11.90 14.18 -14.63
N ILE A 436 -12.79 13.21 -14.80
CA ILE A 436 -14.22 13.36 -14.50
C ILE A 436 -14.46 13.26 -13.00
N GLU A 437 -13.79 12.33 -12.32
CA GLU A 437 -13.84 12.17 -10.86
C GLU A 437 -13.42 13.45 -10.15
N ASP A 438 -12.29 14.05 -10.55
CA ASP A 438 -11.76 15.27 -9.95
C ASP A 438 -12.74 16.45 -10.09
N VAL A 439 -13.39 16.61 -11.25
CA VAL A 439 -14.40 17.66 -11.43
C VAL A 439 -15.67 17.36 -10.62
N LEU A 440 -16.16 16.13 -10.62
CA LEU A 440 -17.36 15.75 -9.86
C LEU A 440 -17.19 16.00 -8.36
N ILE A 441 -16.03 15.69 -7.79
CA ILE A 441 -15.71 15.92 -6.37
C ILE A 441 -15.68 17.41 -6.04
N GLY A 442 -15.47 18.30 -7.01
CA GLY A 442 -15.55 19.75 -6.82
C GLY A 442 -16.97 20.32 -6.71
N HIS A 443 -18.02 19.51 -6.82
CA HIS A 443 -19.40 19.96 -6.63
C HIS A 443 -19.82 19.85 -5.16
N ASP A 444 -20.43 20.91 -4.58
CA ASP A 444 -20.80 21.00 -3.15
C ASP A 444 -21.61 19.82 -2.59
N ALA A 445 -22.41 19.16 -3.42
CA ALA A 445 -23.22 18.01 -3.02
C ALA A 445 -22.48 16.65 -3.09
N VAL A 446 -21.30 16.58 -3.69
CA VAL A 446 -20.57 15.33 -3.97
C VAL A 446 -19.47 15.14 -2.95
N SER A 447 -19.54 14.05 -2.20
CA SER A 447 -18.52 13.68 -1.21
C SER A 447 -17.40 12.85 -1.84
N LEU A 448 -17.74 11.88 -2.69
CA LEU A 448 -16.78 11.04 -3.40
C LEU A 448 -17.39 10.53 -4.71
N ALA A 449 -16.57 10.33 -5.74
CA ALA A 449 -17.02 9.83 -7.03
C ALA A 449 -16.09 8.75 -7.60
N ALA A 450 -16.67 7.82 -8.35
CA ALA A 450 -15.96 6.84 -9.17
C ALA A 450 -16.58 6.76 -10.57
N VAL A 451 -15.76 6.83 -11.61
CA VAL A 451 -16.19 6.85 -13.02
C VAL A 451 -15.67 5.61 -13.73
N VAL A 452 -16.55 4.99 -14.51
CA VAL A 452 -16.26 3.79 -15.32
C VAL A 452 -16.90 3.89 -16.69
N GLY A 453 -16.32 3.17 -17.65
CA GLY A 453 -16.95 2.89 -18.94
C GLY A 453 -17.98 1.78 -18.78
N VAL A 454 -19.15 1.95 -19.37
CA VAL A 454 -20.15 0.89 -19.53
C VAL A 454 -20.39 0.63 -21.01
N PRO A 455 -20.66 -0.62 -21.43
CA PRO A 455 -20.90 -0.92 -22.85
C PRO A 455 -22.06 -0.08 -23.43
N ASP A 456 -21.87 0.42 -24.65
CA ASP A 456 -22.88 1.14 -25.43
C ASP A 456 -22.88 0.67 -26.89
N ASP A 457 -24.07 0.34 -27.40
CA ASP A 457 -24.21 -0.26 -28.74
C ASP A 457 -23.80 0.69 -29.88
N SER A 458 -23.80 2.00 -29.65
CA SER A 458 -23.57 3.02 -30.68
C SER A 458 -22.21 3.71 -30.57
N HIS A 459 -21.67 3.83 -29.36
CA HIS A 459 -20.41 4.52 -29.08
C HIS A 459 -19.30 3.58 -28.58
N GLY A 460 -19.57 2.27 -28.46
CA GLY A 460 -18.66 1.29 -27.88
C GLY A 460 -18.75 1.28 -26.35
N GLU A 461 -18.41 2.42 -25.74
CA GLU A 461 -18.59 2.67 -24.31
C GLU A 461 -19.31 4.00 -24.06
N GLU A 462 -19.98 4.10 -22.92
CA GLU A 462 -20.58 5.30 -22.38
C GLU A 462 -20.09 5.57 -20.95
N VAL A 463 -20.05 6.84 -20.55
CA VAL A 463 -19.49 7.27 -19.26
C VAL A 463 -20.55 7.17 -18.16
N LYS A 464 -20.28 6.38 -17.12
CA LYS A 464 -21.11 6.26 -15.92
C LYS A 464 -20.34 6.69 -14.67
N ALA A 465 -20.98 7.50 -13.83
CA ALA A 465 -20.45 7.91 -12.52
C ALA A 465 -21.26 7.26 -11.38
N TYR A 466 -20.56 6.75 -10.38
CA TYR A 466 -21.09 6.37 -9.08
C TYR A 466 -20.70 7.44 -8.08
N VAL A 467 -21.67 7.97 -7.34
CA VAL A 467 -21.50 9.17 -6.50
C VAL A 467 -21.98 8.88 -5.09
N ILE A 468 -21.12 9.18 -4.11
CA ILE A 468 -21.49 9.33 -2.71
C ILE A 468 -21.77 10.81 -2.48
N LEU A 469 -22.95 11.12 -1.94
CA LEU A 469 -23.34 12.49 -1.63
C LEU A 469 -22.79 12.96 -0.29
N GLU A 470 -22.56 14.26 -0.17
CA GLU A 470 -22.33 14.90 1.13
C GLU A 470 -23.54 14.72 2.05
N ALA A 471 -23.28 14.63 3.36
CA ALA A 471 -24.33 14.37 4.34
C ALA A 471 -25.41 15.46 4.31
N GLY A 472 -26.66 15.05 4.07
CA GLY A 472 -27.80 15.97 3.98
C GLY A 472 -27.92 16.75 2.66
N ALA A 473 -27.02 16.55 1.70
CA ALA A 473 -27.12 17.14 0.38
C ALA A 473 -28.36 16.62 -0.38
N ARG A 474 -28.96 17.49 -1.19
CA ARG A 474 -30.11 17.16 -2.05
C ARG A 474 -29.81 17.61 -3.47
N VAL A 475 -29.46 16.66 -4.31
CA VAL A 475 -29.25 16.85 -5.75
C VAL A 475 -29.73 15.60 -6.48
N THR A 476 -30.31 15.78 -7.65
CA THR A 476 -30.74 14.69 -8.53
C THR A 476 -29.63 14.30 -9.51
N ALA A 477 -29.71 13.08 -10.04
CA ALA A 477 -28.77 12.63 -11.08
C ALA A 477 -28.79 13.54 -12.30
N ASP A 478 -29.97 13.99 -12.74
CA ASP A 478 -30.13 14.89 -13.89
C ASP A 478 -29.50 16.27 -13.65
N GLU A 479 -29.62 16.81 -12.42
CA GLU A 479 -28.97 18.06 -12.04
C GLU A 479 -27.44 17.94 -12.08
N LEU A 480 -26.87 16.85 -11.55
CA LEU A 480 -25.42 16.60 -11.63
C LEU A 480 -24.94 16.38 -13.06
N ILE A 481 -25.71 15.67 -13.89
CA ILE A 481 -25.40 15.50 -15.32
C ILE A 481 -25.43 16.85 -16.04
N ALA A 482 -26.46 17.66 -15.79
CA ALA A 482 -26.60 18.98 -16.40
C ALA A 482 -25.48 19.93 -15.97
N TRP A 483 -25.08 19.89 -14.70
CA TRP A 483 -23.93 20.64 -14.20
C TRP A 483 -22.62 20.15 -14.84
N SER A 484 -22.37 18.84 -14.86
CA SER A 484 -21.16 18.24 -15.45
C SER A 484 -21.01 18.60 -16.92
N LYS A 485 -22.13 18.64 -17.67
CA LYS A 485 -22.18 19.06 -19.07
C LYS A 485 -21.72 20.51 -19.29
N GLN A 486 -21.85 21.38 -18.28
CA GLN A 486 -21.35 22.76 -18.34
C GLN A 486 -19.87 22.87 -18.02
N GLN A 487 -19.32 21.92 -17.24
CA GLN A 487 -17.92 21.93 -16.81
C GLN A 487 -16.97 21.24 -17.80
N MET A 488 -17.48 20.40 -18.69
CA MET A 488 -16.67 19.52 -19.53
C MET A 488 -17.10 19.51 -21.00
N ALA A 489 -16.19 19.06 -21.86
CA ALA A 489 -16.52 18.78 -23.26
C ALA A 489 -17.66 17.75 -23.38
N SER A 490 -18.46 17.86 -24.45
CA SER A 490 -19.70 17.10 -24.61
C SER A 490 -19.54 15.57 -24.61
N TYR A 491 -18.36 15.07 -24.97
CA TYR A 491 -18.06 13.64 -24.99
C TYR A 491 -17.51 13.11 -23.64
N LYS A 492 -17.21 13.97 -22.67
CA LYS A 492 -16.62 13.59 -21.37
C LYS A 492 -17.63 13.42 -20.25
N TYR A 493 -18.65 14.29 -20.18
CA TYR A 493 -19.56 14.29 -19.03
C TYR A 493 -20.33 12.96 -18.90
N PRO A 494 -20.56 12.45 -17.67
CA PRO A 494 -21.29 11.20 -17.46
C PRO A 494 -22.71 11.30 -17.99
N ARG A 495 -23.17 10.26 -18.70
CA ARG A 495 -24.57 10.15 -19.14
C ARG A 495 -25.48 9.55 -18.08
N THR A 496 -24.88 8.82 -17.15
CA THR A 496 -25.58 8.18 -16.05
C THR A 496 -24.85 8.49 -14.76
N VAL A 497 -25.59 8.96 -13.76
CA VAL A 497 -25.12 9.13 -12.39
C VAL A 497 -25.95 8.20 -11.51
N GLU A 498 -25.28 7.35 -10.75
CA GLU A 498 -25.87 6.46 -9.76
C GLU A 498 -25.40 6.86 -8.36
N PHE A 499 -26.35 7.14 -7.47
CA PHE A 499 -26.03 7.41 -6.07
C PHE A 499 -25.85 6.10 -5.29
N VAL A 500 -24.76 6.02 -4.53
CA VAL A 500 -24.41 4.85 -3.71
C VAL A 500 -24.04 5.28 -2.30
N ASP A 501 -24.33 4.42 -1.32
CA ASP A 501 -23.95 4.67 0.08
C ASP A 501 -22.47 4.36 0.33
N SER A 502 -21.86 3.51 -0.50
CA SER A 502 -20.44 3.16 -0.40
C SER A 502 -19.86 2.73 -1.75
N LEU A 503 -18.54 2.84 -1.88
CA LEU A 503 -17.78 2.35 -3.02
C LEU A 503 -16.95 1.12 -2.60
N PRO A 504 -16.84 0.08 -3.44
CA PRO A 504 -16.01 -1.08 -3.14
C PRO A 504 -14.54 -0.67 -3.09
N MET A 505 -13.80 -1.14 -2.08
CA MET A 505 -12.40 -0.77 -1.85
C MET A 505 -11.51 -2.00 -1.61
N THR A 506 -10.23 -1.89 -1.98
CA THR A 506 -9.19 -2.86 -1.60
C THR A 506 -8.93 -2.81 -0.10
N ALA A 507 -8.18 -3.79 0.41
CA ALA A 507 -7.65 -3.75 1.77
C ALA A 507 -6.77 -2.51 2.07
N THR A 508 -6.21 -1.87 1.03
CA THR A 508 -5.45 -0.62 1.16
C THR A 508 -6.34 0.63 1.15
N GLY A 509 -7.64 0.51 0.92
CA GLY A 509 -8.59 1.62 0.81
C GLY A 509 -8.76 2.18 -0.61
N LYS A 510 -8.10 1.62 -1.63
CA LYS A 510 -8.25 2.07 -3.03
C LYS A 510 -9.57 1.59 -3.63
N ILE A 511 -10.28 2.45 -4.36
CA ILE A 511 -11.54 2.09 -5.05
C ILE A 511 -11.30 0.97 -6.09
N LEU A 512 -12.14 -0.07 -6.03
CA LEU A 512 -12.15 -1.22 -6.94
C LEU A 512 -13.13 -1.02 -8.10
N LYS A 513 -12.77 -0.17 -9.07
CA LYS A 513 -13.62 0.19 -10.21
C LYS A 513 -14.21 -1.01 -10.98
N ARG A 514 -13.47 -2.11 -11.10
CA ARG A 514 -13.92 -3.35 -11.78
C ARG A 514 -15.13 -4.05 -11.12
N GLU A 515 -15.42 -3.74 -9.86
CA GLU A 515 -16.57 -4.28 -9.14
C GLU A 515 -17.81 -3.40 -9.31
N LEU A 516 -17.62 -2.15 -9.77
CA LEU A 516 -18.70 -1.26 -10.17
C LEU A 516 -19.30 -1.74 -11.49
N GLY A 517 -20.63 -1.71 -11.61
CA GLY A 517 -21.34 -2.14 -12.82
C GLY A 517 -21.66 -3.64 -12.90
N ARG A 518 -21.27 -4.45 -11.91
CA ARG A 518 -21.87 -5.78 -11.71
C ARG A 518 -23.20 -5.59 -10.99
N THR A 519 -24.31 -5.77 -11.72
CA THR A 519 -25.62 -5.90 -11.10
C THR A 519 -25.53 -6.98 -10.02
N PRO A 520 -26.05 -6.78 -8.79
CA PRO A 520 -26.13 -7.85 -7.81
C PRO A 520 -26.84 -9.04 -8.48
N ALA A 521 -26.20 -10.21 -8.48
CA ALA A 521 -26.93 -11.43 -8.80
C ALA A 521 -28.11 -11.47 -7.84
N ALA A 522 -29.34 -11.50 -8.36
CA ALA A 522 -30.54 -11.63 -7.54
C ALA A 522 -30.33 -12.81 -6.59
N LEU A 523 -30.46 -12.52 -5.29
CA LEU A 523 -30.32 -13.47 -4.18
C LEU A 523 -31.18 -14.71 -4.37
#